data_AF-A0A376TY98-F1
#
_entry.id   AF-A0A376TY98-F1
#
_cell.length_a   1.000
_cell.length_b   1.000
_cell.length_c   1.000
_cell.angle_alpha   90.00
_cell.angle_beta   90.00
_cell.angle_gamma   90.00
#
_symmetry.space_group_name_H-M   'P 1'
#
loop_
_entity.id
_entity.type
_entity.pdbx_description
1 polymer ?
#
loop_
_entity_poly.entity_id
_entity_poly.type
_entity_poly.pdbx_seq_one_letter_code
_entity_poly.pdbx_strand_id
1 'polypeptide(L)' 'MLEVYQKNQPAIDFYRAQGFTLSIGAWQDETQLPTWIMSWPVVQTL' A
#
# COMPACT_ATOMS: atom_id res chain seq x y z
N MET A 1 -4.74 -6.97 -1.45
CA MET A 1 -4.70 -5.49 -1.47
C MET A 1 -4.67 -5.02 -0.03
N LEU A 2 -3.81 -4.06 0.30
CA LEU A 2 -3.60 -3.54 1.65
C LEU A 2 -3.61 -2.02 1.60
N GLU A 3 -4.16 -1.36 2.60
CA GLU A 3 -4.06 0.09 2.76
C GLU A 3 -3.08 0.43 3.90
N VAL A 4 -2.21 1.42 3.68
CA VAL A 4 -1.21 1.88 4.66
C VAL A 4 -1.16 3.41 4.70
N TYR A 5 -1.08 4.01 5.89
CA TYR A 5 -0.88 5.45 6.01
C TYR A 5 0.43 5.89 5.39
N GLN A 6 0.42 6.99 4.62
CA GLN A 6 1.63 7.49 3.94
C GLN A 6 2.76 7.85 4.93
N LYS A 7 2.40 8.24 6.16
CA LYS A 7 3.36 8.54 7.23
C LYS A 7 4.00 7.32 7.89
N ASN A 8 3.48 6.10 7.65
CA ASN A 8 3.98 4.88 8.29
C ASN A 8 5.10 4.24 7.46
N GLN A 9 6.26 4.91 7.43
CA GLN A 9 7.43 4.44 6.67
C GLN A 9 7.86 3.01 7.04
N PRO A 10 7.88 2.60 8.33
CA PRO A 10 8.24 1.22 8.68
C PRO A 10 7.32 0.16 8.05
N ALA A 11 6.01 0.42 8.01
CA ALA A 11 5.06 -0.50 7.37
C ALA A 11 5.26 -0.52 5.85
N ILE A 12 5.43 0.65 5.23
CA ILE A 12 5.67 0.76 3.79
C ILE A 12 6.91 -0.04 3.39
N ASP A 13 8.03 0.14 4.12
CA ASP A 13 9.28 -0.56 3.84
C ASP A 13 9.13 -2.07 4.01
N PHE A 14 8.44 -2.50 5.08
CA PHE A 14 8.14 -3.91 5.32
C PHE A 14 7.36 -4.54 4.16
N TYR A 15 6.26 -3.92 3.71
CA TYR A 15 5.44 -4.48 2.64
C TYR A 15 6.13 -4.42 1.28
N ARG A 16 6.93 -3.39 1.00
CA ARG A 16 7.79 -3.35 -0.20
C ARG A 16 8.81 -4.49 -0.19
N ALA A 17 9.44 -4.76 0.95
CA ALA A 17 10.39 -5.87 1.09
C ALA A 17 9.72 -7.23 0.91
N GLN A 18 8.44 -7.35 1.23
CA GLN A 18 7.69 -8.57 0.95
C GLN A 18 7.36 -8.75 -0.53
N GLY A 19 7.27 -7.67 -1.33
CA GLY A 19 6.94 -7.74 -2.76
C GLY A 19 5.66 -6.98 -3.15
N PHE A 20 5.05 -6.25 -2.21
CA PHE A 20 3.95 -5.36 -2.54
C PHE A 20 4.45 -4.12 -3.27
N THR A 21 3.69 -3.68 -4.27
CA THR A 21 3.93 -2.42 -4.99
C THR A 21 2.92 -1.36 -4.57
N LEU A 22 3.32 -0.09 -4.61
CA LEU A 22 2.42 1.05 -4.44
C LEU A 22 1.53 1.15 -5.68
N SER A 23 0.21 1.06 -5.49
CA SER A 23 -0.77 1.06 -6.58
C SER A 23 -1.34 2.45 -6.81
N ILE A 24 -1.95 3.05 -5.78
CA ILE A 24 -2.58 4.39 -5.84
C ILE A 24 -2.55 5.08 -4.46
N GLY A 25 -2.57 6.41 -4.47
CA GLY A 25 -2.85 7.21 -3.27
C GLY A 25 -4.35 7.23 -2.98
N ALA A 26 -4.70 7.16 -1.70
CA ALA A 26 -6.07 7.20 -1.22
C ALA A 26 -6.20 8.14 -0.01
N TRP A 27 -7.45 8.37 0.42
CA TRP A 27 -7.80 9.21 1.56
C TRP A 27 -8.67 8.41 2.51
N GLN A 28 -8.30 8.38 3.80
CA GLN A 28 -9.10 7.72 4.81
C GLN A 28 -10.15 8.70 5.36
N ASP A 29 -11.43 8.42 5.18
CA ASP A 29 -12.53 9.31 5.56
C ASP A 29 -12.68 9.54 7.08
N GLU A 30 -12.35 8.57 7.92
CA GLU A 30 -12.48 8.65 9.38
C GLU A 30 -11.34 9.45 10.00
N THR A 31 -10.11 9.20 9.55
CA THR A 31 -8.93 9.89 10.10
C THR A 31 -8.54 11.14 9.32
N GLN A 32 -9.09 11.33 8.12
CA GLN A 32 -8.76 12.42 7.20
C GLN A 32 -7.26 12.49 6.92
N LEU A 33 -6.64 11.32 6.74
CA LEU A 33 -5.22 11.19 6.48
C LEU A 33 -4.98 10.48 5.14
N PRO A 34 -3.90 10.85 4.44
CA PRO A 34 -3.57 10.20 3.20
C PRO A 34 -3.03 8.79 3.45
N THR A 35 -3.42 7.87 2.58
CA THR A 35 -3.00 6.47 2.57
C THR A 35 -2.44 6.07 1.20
N TRP A 36 -1.84 4.90 1.16
CA TRP A 36 -1.45 4.19 -0.04
C TRP A 36 -2.20 2.87 -0.10
N ILE A 37 -2.73 2.54 -1.28
CA ILE A 37 -3.15 1.18 -1.59
C ILE A 37 -1.95 0.44 -2.16
N MET A 38 -1.60 -0.68 -1.53
CA MET A 38 -0.54 -1.59 -1.93
C MET A 38 -1.13 -2.91 -2.43
N SER A 39 -0.54 -3.46 -3.48
CA SER A 39 -0.98 -4.72 -4.09
C SER A 39 0.19 -5.66 -4.32
N TRP A 40 -0.04 -6.96 -4.17
CA TRP A 40 0.89 -7.96 -4.66
C TRP A 40 0.77 -8.04 -6.19
N PRO A 41 1.88 -8.13 -6.94
CA PRO A 41 1.81 -8.38 -8.36
C PRO A 41 1.14 -9.74 -8.60
N VAL A 42 -0.06 -9.74 -9.18
CA VAL A 42 -0.65 -10.97 -9.69
C VAL A 42 0.18 -11.37 -10.90
N VAL A 43 1.02 -12.39 -10.75
CA VAL A 43 1.67 -13.00 -11.91
C VAL A 43 0.55 -13.63 -12.72
N GLN A 44 0.15 -12.96 -13.80
CA GLN A 44 -0.75 -13.57 -14.79
C GLN A 44 0.09 -14.60 -15.56
N THR A 45 0.12 -15.84 -15.08
CA THR A 45 0.58 -16.98 -15.88
C THR A 45 -0.41 -17.16 -17.03
N LEU A 46 0.02 -16.80 -18.24
CA LEU A 46 -0.65 -17.15 -19.50
C LEU A 46 -0.47 -18.64 -19.81
#